data_AF-A0A925VRP4-F1
#
_entry.id   AF-A0A925VRP4-F1
#
_cell.length_a   1.000
_cell.length_b   1.000
_cell.length_c   1.000
_cell.angle_alpha   90.00
_cell.angle_beta   90.00
_cell.angle_gamma   90.00
#
_symmetry.space_group_name_H-M   'P 1'
#
loop_
_entity.id
_entity.type
_entity.pdbx_description
1 polymer ?
#
loop_
_entity_poly.entity_id
_entity_poly.type
_entity_poly.pdbx_seq_one_letter_code
_entity_poly.pdbx_strand_id
1 'polypeptide(L)'
;MTLFQSTEASLSYYPASDTLYLSYNATRLSTSFKAAYQQALDKMLQHNIGKLLLDLKRNAPPADETDQILRPLTAVLRAHRHRPLFIAAVVSETQYQFQVANILAADSATLPSAQVEFNYFTSRREATDWLSNS
;
A
#
# COMPACT_ATOMS: atom_id res chain seq x y z
N MET A 1 9.20 -11.50 -10.02
CA MET A 1 10.46 -11.73 -9.26
C MET A 1 10.20 -11.46 -7.80
N THR A 2 10.47 -12.39 -6.89
CA THR A 2 10.34 -12.15 -5.45
C THR A 2 11.54 -11.34 -4.97
N LEU A 3 11.28 -10.22 -4.28
CA LEU A 3 12.30 -9.29 -3.78
C LEU A 3 12.55 -9.44 -2.27
N PHE A 4 11.53 -9.87 -1.53
CA PHE A 4 11.62 -10.15 -0.10
C PHE A 4 10.63 -11.23 0.28
N GLN A 5 11.01 -12.08 1.22
CA GLN A 5 10.14 -13.11 1.75
C GLN A 5 10.48 -13.35 3.22
N SER A 6 9.44 -13.35 4.05
CA SER A 6 9.46 -13.79 5.43
C SER A 6 8.29 -14.77 5.66
N THR A 7 8.18 -15.27 6.89
CA THR A 7 7.02 -16.08 7.31
C THR A 7 5.70 -15.30 7.26
N GLU A 8 5.77 -13.98 7.37
CA GLU A 8 4.62 -13.10 7.53
C GLU A 8 4.35 -12.22 6.31
N ALA A 9 5.35 -12.01 5.43
CA ALA A 9 5.28 -11.09 4.32
C ALA A 9 6.00 -11.63 3.08
N SER A 10 5.51 -11.23 1.90
CA SER A 10 6.22 -11.43 0.64
C SER A 10 6.11 -10.18 -0.21
N LEU A 11 7.23 -9.75 -0.78
CA LEU A 11 7.31 -8.67 -1.74
C LEU A 11 7.71 -9.26 -3.09
N SER A 12 6.89 -9.05 -4.11
CA SER A 12 7.15 -9.49 -5.47
C SER A 12 7.02 -8.33 -6.44
N TYR A 13 7.91 -8.28 -7.41
CA TYR A 13 7.78 -7.39 -8.57
C TYR A 13 7.16 -8.15 -9.74
N TYR A 14 6.12 -7.57 -10.33
CA TYR A 14 5.46 -8.04 -11.54
C TYR A 14 5.86 -7.15 -12.72
N PRO A 15 6.79 -7.60 -13.59
CA PRO A 15 7.28 -6.79 -14.70
C PRO A 15 6.21 -6.47 -15.74
N ALA A 16 5.24 -7.37 -15.95
CA ALA A 16 4.20 -7.20 -16.95
C ALA A 16 3.27 -6.00 -16.67
N SER A 17 3.10 -5.64 -15.40
CA SER A 17 2.27 -4.53 -14.95
C SER A 17 3.07 -3.42 -14.26
N ASP A 18 4.41 -3.52 -14.27
CA ASP A 18 5.33 -2.67 -13.52
C ASP A 18 4.86 -2.40 -12.08
N THR A 19 4.45 -3.46 -11.37
CA THR A 19 3.78 -3.35 -10.07
C THR A 19 4.56 -4.11 -9.00
N LEU A 20 4.79 -3.45 -7.86
CA LEU A 20 5.21 -4.14 -6.65
C LEU A 20 4.00 -4.69 -5.91
N TYR A 21 4.12 -5.90 -5.41
CA TYR A 21 3.09 -6.60 -4.68
C TYR A 21 3.61 -7.01 -3.33
N LEU A 22 3.08 -6.38 -2.29
CA LEU A 22 3.36 -6.73 -0.91
C LEU A 22 2.16 -7.49 -0.37
N SER A 23 2.32 -8.80 -0.18
CA SER A 23 1.35 -9.62 0.53
C SER A 23 1.82 -9.78 1.96
N TYR A 24 0.99 -9.35 2.90
CA TYR A 24 1.17 -9.63 4.31
C TYR A 24 0.13 -10.68 4.71
N ASN A 25 0.50 -11.66 5.54
CA ASN A 25 -0.36 -12.79 5.91
C ASN A 25 -0.45 -13.03 7.43
N ALA A 26 0.17 -12.18 8.25
CA ALA A 26 0.16 -12.32 9.70
C ALA A 26 -1.01 -11.59 10.36
N THR A 27 -1.63 -12.24 11.35
CA THR A 27 -2.89 -11.83 12.00
C THR A 27 -2.90 -10.43 12.63
N ARG A 28 -1.74 -9.77 12.78
CA ARG A 28 -1.61 -8.39 13.29
C ARG A 28 -0.56 -7.63 12.48
N LEU A 29 -0.78 -6.33 12.24
CA LEU A 29 0.31 -5.48 11.76
C LEU A 29 1.35 -5.40 12.88
N SER A 30 2.55 -5.89 12.60
CA SER A 30 3.64 -5.94 13.57
C SER A 30 4.82 -5.11 13.05
N THR A 31 5.90 -5.08 13.81
CA THR A 31 7.19 -4.56 13.33
C THR A 31 7.62 -5.20 12.01
N SER A 32 7.23 -6.46 11.74
CA SER A 32 7.48 -7.15 10.46
C SER A 32 6.76 -6.49 9.29
N PHE A 33 5.53 -6.00 9.49
CA PHE A 33 4.80 -5.26 8.46
C PHE A 33 5.53 -3.96 8.11
N LYS A 34 5.94 -3.17 9.13
CA LYS A 34 6.70 -1.93 8.90
C LYS A 34 7.97 -2.18 8.10
N ALA A 35 8.72 -3.22 8.46
CA ALA A 35 9.94 -3.58 7.75
C ALA A 35 9.67 -3.99 6.30
N ALA A 36 8.65 -4.82 6.05
CA ALA A 36 8.30 -5.26 4.70
C ALA A 36 7.77 -4.12 3.83
N TYR A 37 6.98 -3.22 4.43
CA TYR A 37 6.46 -2.03 3.77
C TYR A 37 7.57 -1.00 3.47
N GLN A 38 8.47 -0.74 4.42
CA GLN A 38 9.66 0.09 4.19
C GLN A 38 10.50 -0.46 3.04
N GLN A 39 10.70 -1.79 2.97
CA GLN A 39 11.42 -2.40 1.86
C GLN A 39 10.67 -2.26 0.53
N ALA A 40 9.34 -2.38 0.52
CA ALA A 40 8.55 -2.15 -0.69
C ALA A 40 8.75 -0.71 -1.21
N LEU A 41 8.70 0.26 -0.30
CA LEU A 41 8.94 1.67 -0.59
C LEU A 41 10.36 1.96 -1.07
N ASP A 42 11.38 1.40 -0.43
CA ASP A 42 12.77 1.53 -0.88
C ASP A 42 12.96 0.91 -2.26
N LYS A 43 12.28 -0.19 -2.57
CA LYS A 43 12.31 -0.81 -3.90
C LYS A 43 11.58 0.02 -4.95
N MET A 44 10.47 0.68 -4.59
CA MET A 44 9.83 1.68 -5.45
C MET A 44 10.82 2.79 -5.80
N LEU A 45 11.55 3.32 -4.80
CA LEU A 45 12.55 4.36 -5.00
C LEU A 45 13.74 3.88 -5.88
N GLN A 46 14.33 2.73 -5.54
CA GLN A 46 15.52 2.19 -6.20
C GLN A 46 15.27 1.80 -7.67
N HIS A 47 14.09 1.27 -7.96
CA HIS A 47 13.73 0.78 -9.28
C HIS A 47 12.80 1.72 -10.05
N ASN A 48 12.49 2.90 -9.48
CA ASN A 48 11.60 3.89 -10.07
C ASN A 48 10.20 3.34 -10.41
N ILE A 49 9.66 2.50 -9.52
CA ILE A 49 8.36 1.83 -9.68
C ILE A 49 7.28 2.69 -9.03
N GLY A 50 6.28 3.10 -9.81
CA GLY A 50 5.19 3.96 -9.34
C GLY A 50 4.00 3.22 -8.73
N LYS A 51 3.91 1.89 -8.87
CA LYS A 51 2.70 1.12 -8.55
C LYS A 51 2.95 0.10 -7.45
N LEU A 52 2.09 0.13 -6.42
CA LEU A 52 2.15 -0.78 -5.28
C LEU A 52 0.77 -1.38 -4.98
N LEU A 53 0.72 -2.71 -4.96
CA LEU A 53 -0.43 -3.48 -4.51
C LEU A 53 -0.14 -4.05 -3.12
N LEU A 54 -0.87 -3.58 -2.12
CA LEU A 54 -0.82 -4.05 -0.74
C LEU A 54 -1.95 -5.05 -0.51
N ASP A 55 -1.63 -6.32 -0.26
CA ASP A 55 -2.64 -7.33 0.12
C ASP A 55 -2.63 -7.54 1.64
N LEU A 56 -3.66 -6.99 2.29
CA LEU A 56 -3.88 -6.99 3.75
C LEU A 56 -5.14 -7.77 4.16
N LYS A 57 -5.72 -8.57 3.25
CA LYS A 57 -7.03 -9.24 3.45
C LYS A 57 -7.18 -10.00 4.77
N ARG A 58 -6.09 -10.56 5.30
CA ARG A 58 -6.09 -11.38 6.54
C ARG A 58 -5.72 -10.61 7.82
N ASN A 59 -5.28 -9.36 7.69
CA ASN A 59 -4.54 -8.67 8.76
C ASN A 59 -5.22 -7.35 9.05
N ALA A 60 -6.49 -7.42 9.43
CA ALA A 60 -7.28 -6.24 9.71
C ALA A 60 -6.60 -5.37 10.77
N PRO A 61 -6.03 -4.21 10.38
CA PRO A 61 -5.51 -3.30 11.37
C PRO A 61 -6.72 -2.64 12.05
N PRO A 62 -6.76 -2.55 13.39
CA PRO A 62 -7.60 -1.56 14.02
C PRO A 62 -7.23 -0.15 13.52
N ALA A 63 -8.19 0.78 13.53
CA ALA A 63 -8.07 2.11 12.92
C ALA A 63 -6.83 2.92 13.35
N ASP A 64 -6.22 2.61 14.49
CA ASP A 64 -4.98 3.22 14.99
C ASP A 64 -3.73 2.87 14.17
N GLU A 65 -3.79 1.87 13.28
CA GLU A 65 -2.62 1.43 12.52
C GLU A 65 -2.56 1.95 11.08
N THR A 66 -3.59 2.64 10.59
CA THR A 66 -3.57 3.29 9.27
C THR A 66 -2.47 4.36 9.19
N ASP A 67 -2.22 5.08 10.29
CA ASP A 67 -1.08 5.99 10.44
C ASP A 67 0.28 5.30 10.20
N GLN A 68 0.38 4.01 10.50
CA GLN A 68 1.61 3.25 10.29
C GLN A 68 1.86 2.95 8.80
N ILE A 69 0.83 3.00 7.96
CA ILE A 69 0.90 2.87 6.50
C ILE A 69 1.19 4.24 5.84
N LEU A 70 0.59 5.31 6.37
CA LEU A 70 0.69 6.65 5.77
C LEU A 70 1.99 7.40 6.14
N ARG A 71 2.52 7.22 7.35
CA ARG A 71 3.75 7.91 7.80
C ARG A 71 5.01 7.57 7.00
N PRO A 72 5.29 6.29 6.67
CA PRO A 72 6.45 5.96 5.84
C PRO A 72 6.30 6.50 4.41
N LEU A 73 5.06 6.61 3.92
CA LEU A 73 4.75 7.10 2.58
C LEU A 73 5.15 8.57 2.38
N THR A 74 5.00 9.40 3.42
CA THR A 74 5.35 10.82 3.36
C THR A 74 6.85 11.05 3.17
N ALA A 75 7.70 10.12 3.62
CA ALA A 75 9.16 10.20 3.40
C ALA A 75 9.52 9.88 1.94
N VAL A 76 8.90 8.84 1.37
CA VAL A 76 9.09 8.41 -0.02
C VAL A 76 8.62 9.48 -0.99
N LEU A 77 7.48 10.10 -0.71
CA LEU A 77 6.94 11.20 -1.49
C LEU A 77 7.91 12.35 -1.68
N ARG A 78 8.64 12.72 -0.61
CA ARG A 78 9.66 13.78 -0.72
C ARG A 78 10.82 13.40 -1.61
N ALA A 79 11.12 12.10 -1.73
CA ALA A 79 12.17 11.57 -2.59
C ALA A 79 11.70 11.31 -4.04
N HIS A 80 10.39 11.08 -4.24
CA HIS A 80 9.77 10.79 -5.54
C HIS A 80 9.06 12.02 -6.15
N ARG A 81 9.72 13.19 -6.13
CA ARG A 81 9.13 14.48 -6.56
C ARG A 81 8.64 14.56 -8.01
N HIS A 82 8.91 13.57 -8.87
CA HIS A 82 8.73 13.66 -10.32
C HIS A 82 7.72 12.68 -10.92
N ARG A 83 7.10 11.78 -10.13
CA ARG A 83 6.09 10.84 -10.64
C ARG A 83 4.97 10.59 -9.62
N PRO A 84 3.71 10.40 -10.10
CA PRO A 84 2.63 9.96 -9.25
C PRO A 84 2.87 8.53 -8.75
N LEU A 85 2.52 8.29 -7.49
CA LEU A 85 2.51 6.97 -6.87
C LEU A 85 1.07 6.46 -6.80
N PHE A 86 0.85 5.23 -7.24
CA PHE A 86 -0.44 4.57 -7.18
C PHE A 86 -0.36 3.39 -6.23
N ILE A 87 -1.18 3.42 -5.18
CA ILE A 87 -1.15 2.43 -4.12
C ILE A 87 -2.56 1.87 -3.95
N ALA A 88 -2.70 0.58 -4.21
CA ALA A 88 -3.95 -0.13 -4.03
C ALA A 88 -3.84 -1.05 -2.81
N ALA A 89 -4.67 -0.84 -1.81
CA ALA A 89 -4.72 -1.67 -0.61
C ALA A 89 -5.95 -2.58 -0.63
N VAL A 90 -5.71 -3.88 -0.65
CA VAL A 90 -6.74 -4.91 -0.60
C VAL A 90 -6.99 -5.28 0.85
N VAL A 91 -8.18 -4.97 1.36
CA VAL A 91 -8.58 -5.12 2.77
C VAL A 91 -9.84 -5.99 2.88
N SER A 92 -10.23 -6.38 4.09
CA SER A 92 -11.53 -7.05 4.31
C SER A 92 -12.70 -6.07 4.14
N GLU A 93 -13.90 -6.58 3.85
CA GLU A 93 -15.10 -5.77 3.68
C GLU A 93 -15.43 -4.91 4.91
N THR A 94 -15.26 -5.49 6.10
CA THR A 94 -15.39 -4.76 7.37
C THR A 94 -14.43 -3.57 7.45
N GLN A 95 -13.16 -3.74 7.07
CA GLN A 95 -12.19 -2.65 7.04
C GLN A 95 -12.53 -1.61 5.98
N TYR A 96 -12.96 -2.05 4.80
CA TYR A 96 -13.34 -1.13 3.74
C TYR A 96 -14.44 -0.18 4.20
N GLN A 97 -15.50 -0.70 4.84
CA GLN A 97 -16.58 0.12 5.39
C GLN A 97 -16.07 1.10 6.47
N PHE A 98 -15.20 0.66 7.37
CA PHE A 98 -14.60 1.51 8.41
C PHE A 98 -13.66 2.58 7.83
N GLN A 99 -12.87 2.26 6.80
CA GLN A 99 -11.93 3.18 6.20
C GLN A 99 -12.62 4.21 5.31
N VAL A 100 -13.65 3.82 4.56
CA VAL A 100 -14.51 4.78 3.85
C VAL A 100 -15.19 5.71 4.85
N ALA A 101 -15.70 5.20 5.97
CA ALA A 101 -16.28 6.04 7.03
C ALA A 101 -15.26 7.02 7.64
N ASN A 102 -14.02 6.58 7.88
CA ASN A 102 -12.96 7.42 8.43
C ASN A 102 -12.39 8.42 7.42
N ILE A 103 -12.28 8.08 6.13
CA ILE A 103 -11.83 8.99 5.07
C ILE A 103 -12.86 10.11 4.88
N LEU A 104 -14.15 9.77 4.89
CA LEU A 104 -15.24 10.76 4.87
C LEU A 104 -15.24 11.65 6.12
N ALA A 105 -14.72 11.15 7.25
CA ALA A 105 -14.57 11.93 8.49
C ALA A 105 -13.25 12.74 8.54
N ALA A 106 -12.23 12.36 7.78
CA ALA A 106 -10.88 12.92 7.80
C ALA A 106 -10.56 13.81 6.57
N ASP A 107 -11.59 14.28 5.86
CA ASP A 107 -11.57 14.93 4.54
C ASP A 107 -10.81 16.27 4.44
N SER A 108 -9.74 16.50 5.21
CA SER A 108 -9.06 17.81 5.24
C SER A 108 -7.60 17.82 5.72
N ALA A 109 -6.82 16.73 5.69
CA ALA A 109 -5.40 16.90 6.01
C ALA A 109 -4.46 15.80 5.48
N THR A 110 -3.37 16.22 4.83
CA THR A 110 -2.01 15.61 4.87
C THR A 110 -1.50 14.71 3.74
N LEU A 111 -2.03 14.73 2.52
CA LEU A 111 -1.25 14.30 1.35
C LEU A 111 -1.34 15.34 0.23
N PRO A 112 -0.21 15.77 -0.38
CA PRO A 112 -0.28 16.63 -1.56
C PRO A 112 -0.97 15.83 -2.67
N SER A 113 -2.21 16.20 -2.93
CA SER A 113 -3.22 15.47 -3.72
C SER A 113 -2.84 15.20 -5.17
N ALA A 114 -1.67 15.67 -5.61
CA ALA A 114 -1.19 15.52 -6.98
C ALA A 114 -0.10 14.45 -7.16
N GLN A 115 0.42 13.83 -6.08
CA GLN A 115 1.58 12.92 -6.17
C GLN A 115 1.33 11.51 -5.62
N VAL A 116 0.25 11.27 -4.88
CA VAL A 116 -0.15 9.92 -4.46
C VAL A 116 -1.64 9.74 -4.64
N GLU A 117 -2.00 8.65 -5.29
CA GLU A 117 -3.34 8.09 -5.23
C GLU A 117 -3.30 6.80 -4.41
N PHE A 118 -3.99 6.82 -3.27
CA PHE A 118 -4.12 5.67 -2.40
C PHE A 118 -5.59 5.25 -2.39
N ASN A 119 -5.88 4.03 -2.84
CA ASN A 119 -7.23 3.49 -2.91
C ASN A 119 -7.35 2.15 -2.17
N TYR A 120 -8.51 1.94 -1.55
CA TYR A 120 -8.85 0.69 -0.86
C TYR A 120 -9.77 -0.16 -1.73
N PHE A 121 -9.57 -1.48 -1.70
CA PHE A 121 -10.35 -2.45 -2.44
C PHE A 121 -10.66 -3.65 -1.58
N THR A 122 -11.80 -4.32 -1.81
CA THR A 122 -12.11 -5.61 -1.20
C THR A 122 -11.66 -6.78 -2.09
N SER A 123 -11.45 -6.51 -3.39
CA SER A 123 -11.02 -7.49 -4.39
C SER A 123 -9.62 -7.17 -4.92
N ARG A 124 -8.77 -8.21 -4.98
CA ARG A 124 -7.45 -8.11 -5.63
C ARG A 124 -7.60 -7.81 -7.12
N ARG A 125 -8.65 -8.34 -7.75
CA ARG A 125 -8.91 -8.14 -9.18
C ARG A 125 -9.15 -6.66 -9.46
N GLU A 126 -10.05 -6.03 -8.72
CA GLU A 126 -10.35 -4.60 -8.86
C GLU A 126 -9.14 -3.72 -8.59
N ALA A 127 -8.36 -4.04 -7.54
CA ALA A 127 -7.13 -3.33 -7.23
C ALA A 127 -6.08 -3.42 -8.36
N THR A 128 -5.96 -4.59 -8.98
CA THR A 128 -5.04 -4.82 -10.10
C THR A 128 -5.53 -4.12 -11.37
N ASP A 129 -6.83 -4.16 -11.64
CA ASP A 129 -7.45 -3.49 -12.78
C ASP A 129 -7.29 -1.96 -12.64
N TRP A 130 -7.46 -1.41 -11.44
CA TRP A 130 -7.21 0.02 -11.18
C TRP A 130 -5.74 0.38 -11.42
N LEU A 131 -4.79 -0.34 -10.80
CA LEU A 131 -3.35 -0.11 -11.00
C LEU A 131 -2.92 -0.25 -12.47
N SER A 132 -3.61 -1.07 -13.26
CA SER A 132 -3.29 -1.25 -14.68
C SER A 132 -3.74 -0.05 -15.52
N ASN A 133 -4.80 0.64 -15.10
CA ASN A 133 -5.35 1.83 -15.77
C ASN A 133 -4.77 3.16 -15.25
N SER A 134 -3.99 3.11 -14.15
CA SER A 134 -3.25 4.23 -13.56
C SER A 134 -1.92 4.52 -14.24
#